data_AF-D0KUY6-F1
#
_entry.id   AF-D0KUY6-F1
#
_cell.length_a   1.000
_cell.length_b   1.000
_cell.length_c   1.000
_cell.angle_alpha   90.00
_cell.angle_beta   90.00
_cell.angle_gamma   90.00
#
_symmetry.space_group_name_H-M   'P 1'
#
loop_
_entity.id
_entity.type
_entity.pdbx_description
1 polymer ?
#
loop_
_entity_poly.entity_id
_entity_poly.type
_entity_poly.pdbx_seq_one_letter_code
_entity_poly.pdbx_strand_id
1 'polypeptide(L)'
;MKASYTLPLSILMIILPVIPGLIDSFIGFLVGAIIDFVIAVYILISEKPWSNDIKTAISTLYFTTLSTFADVAGIFFAMAYQDEYKFAIVTLALSIPFIYNLFLVLKSILPNLIKADILDIGNGFFAFILVLIVGAIIGRVFITNFYALLPLYTGFLILAIIALFYFRKK
;
A
#
# COMPACT_ATOMS: atom_id res chain seq x y z
N MET A 1 4.93 -15.83 -5.14
CA MET A 1 5.88 -15.20 -6.10
C MET A 1 7.37 -15.44 -5.76
N LYS A 2 8.26 -15.56 -6.77
CA LYS A 2 9.73 -15.57 -6.54
C LYS A 2 10.19 -14.18 -6.09
N ALA A 3 11.03 -14.10 -5.07
CA ALA A 3 11.54 -12.83 -4.52
C ALA A 3 12.22 -11.93 -5.57
N SER A 4 12.78 -12.50 -6.64
CA SER A 4 13.41 -11.77 -7.74
C SER A 4 12.46 -10.85 -8.51
N TYR A 5 11.15 -11.16 -8.53
CA TYR A 5 10.15 -10.36 -9.26
C TYR A 5 9.40 -9.38 -8.37
N THR A 6 9.48 -9.53 -7.05
CA THR A 6 8.81 -8.65 -6.09
C THR A 6 9.24 -7.21 -6.26
N LEU A 7 10.56 -6.94 -6.27
CA LEU A 7 11.07 -5.57 -6.36
C LEU A 7 10.74 -4.88 -7.70
N PRO A 8 11.00 -5.47 -8.88
CA PRO A 8 10.64 -4.85 -10.16
C PRO A 8 9.13 -4.61 -10.30
N LEU A 9 8.31 -5.56 -9.84
CA LEU A 9 6.86 -5.42 -9.88
C LEU A 9 6.40 -4.27 -8.96
N SER A 10 6.95 -4.18 -7.75
CA SER A 10 6.64 -3.09 -6.83
C SER A 10 7.01 -1.71 -7.40
N ILE A 11 8.17 -1.61 -8.06
CA ILE A 11 8.59 -0.36 -8.72
C ILE A 11 7.60 0.00 -9.84
N LEU A 12 7.21 -0.97 -10.67
CA LEU A 12 6.25 -0.77 -11.75
C LEU A 12 4.90 -0.28 -11.21
N MET A 13 4.36 -0.97 -10.20
CA MET A 13 3.09 -0.64 -9.55
C MET A 13 3.08 0.79 -8.99
N ILE A 14 4.19 1.24 -8.38
CA ILE A 14 4.32 2.62 -7.91
C ILE A 14 4.33 3.62 -9.07
N ILE A 15 5.14 3.36 -10.09
CA ILE A 15 5.40 4.33 -11.17
C ILE A 15 4.15 4.60 -12.01
N LEU A 16 3.33 3.56 -12.25
CA LEU A 16 2.17 3.61 -13.14
C LEU A 16 1.17 4.74 -12.84
N PRO A 17 0.64 4.89 -11.61
CA PRO A 17 -0.24 6.01 -11.26
C PRO A 17 0.52 7.27 -10.82
N VAL A 18 1.72 7.14 -10.24
CA VAL A 18 2.47 8.28 -9.69
C VAL A 18 3.01 9.22 -10.76
N ILE A 19 3.63 8.71 -11.83
CA ILE A 19 4.18 9.57 -12.89
C ILE A 19 3.08 10.39 -13.57
N PRO A 20 1.94 9.81 -13.99
CA PRO A 20 0.86 10.60 -14.55
C PRO A 20 0.27 11.63 -13.58
N GLY A 21 0.20 11.32 -12.28
CA GLY A 21 -0.21 12.27 -11.25
C GLY A 21 0.75 13.46 -11.10
N LEU A 22 2.06 13.23 -11.26
CA LEU A 22 3.09 14.28 -11.23
C LEU A 22 2.98 15.28 -12.38
N ILE A 23 2.51 14.85 -13.55
CA ILE A 23 2.36 15.68 -14.75
C ILE A 23 0.92 16.16 -14.97
N ASP A 24 0.05 16.00 -13.96
CA ASP A 24 -1.36 16.40 -14.00
C ASP A 24 -2.16 15.76 -15.15
N SER A 25 -1.85 14.51 -15.51
CA SER A 25 -2.56 13.79 -16.55
C SER A 25 -3.60 12.85 -15.96
N PHE A 26 -4.87 13.30 -15.88
CA PHE A 26 -5.95 12.47 -15.38
C PHE A 26 -6.16 11.17 -16.18
N ILE A 27 -6.11 11.23 -17.52
CA ILE A 27 -6.26 10.02 -18.36
C ILE A 27 -5.08 9.08 -18.13
N GLY A 28 -3.85 9.60 -18.06
CA GLY A 28 -2.67 8.79 -17.77
C GLY A 28 -2.77 8.12 -16.40
N PHE A 29 -3.22 8.88 -15.38
CA PHE A 29 -3.45 8.37 -14.03
C PHE A 29 -4.48 7.25 -14.04
N LEU A 30 -5.63 7.47 -14.68
CA LEU A 30 -6.71 6.48 -14.76
C LEU A 30 -6.22 5.17 -15.41
N VAL A 31 -5.51 5.27 -16.54
CA VAL A 31 -4.96 4.09 -17.22
C VAL A 31 -3.91 3.39 -16.36
N GLY A 32 -2.99 4.14 -15.76
CA GLY A 32 -1.96 3.61 -14.87
C GLY A 32 -2.55 2.89 -13.65
N ALA A 33 -3.51 3.53 -12.97
CA ALA A 33 -4.22 3.00 -11.82
C ALA A 33 -5.05 1.75 -12.19
N ILE A 34 -5.69 1.71 -13.36
CA ILE A 34 -6.40 0.50 -13.82
C ILE A 34 -5.43 -0.66 -14.05
N ILE A 35 -4.29 -0.43 -14.69
CA ILE A 35 -3.28 -1.48 -14.91
C ILE A 35 -2.76 -1.99 -13.56
N ASP A 36 -2.42 -1.07 -12.66
CA ASP A 36 -1.96 -1.40 -11.31
C ASP A 36 -3.01 -2.19 -10.52
N PHE A 37 -4.27 -1.77 -10.56
CA PHE A 37 -5.42 -2.48 -10.00
C PHE A 37 -5.56 -3.90 -10.56
N VAL A 38 -5.44 -4.07 -11.88
CA VAL A 38 -5.50 -5.40 -12.52
C VAL A 38 -4.38 -6.30 -12.01
N ILE A 39 -3.17 -5.77 -11.82
CA ILE A 39 -2.06 -6.50 -11.22
C ILE A 39 -2.39 -6.90 -9.78
N ALA A 40 -2.89 -5.98 -8.96
CA ALA A 40 -3.27 -6.26 -7.57
C ALA A 40 -4.36 -7.33 -7.47
N VAL A 41 -5.40 -7.26 -8.33
CA VAL A 41 -6.46 -8.27 -8.41
C VAL A 41 -5.92 -9.61 -8.89
N TYR A 42 -5.04 -9.62 -9.90
CA TYR A 42 -4.40 -10.83 -10.37
C TYR A 42 -3.61 -11.52 -9.26
N ILE A 43 -2.83 -10.78 -8.47
CA ILE A 43 -2.11 -11.29 -7.31
C ILE A 43 -3.08 -11.84 -6.26
N LEU A 44 -4.14 -11.08 -5.94
CA LEU A 44 -5.17 -11.49 -4.99
C LEU A 44 -5.84 -12.82 -5.38
N ILE A 45 -6.20 -12.99 -6.65
CA ILE A 45 -6.85 -14.20 -7.17
C ILE A 45 -5.86 -15.37 -7.30
N SER A 46 -4.61 -15.10 -7.66
CA SER A 46 -3.60 -16.15 -7.86
C SER A 46 -3.11 -16.72 -6.54
N GLU A 47 -2.82 -15.87 -5.57
CA GLU A 47 -2.31 -16.26 -4.25
C GLU A 47 -3.43 -16.71 -3.30
N LYS A 48 -4.71 -16.47 -3.61
CA LYS A 48 -5.92 -16.91 -2.87
C LYS A 48 -5.76 -16.84 -1.34
N PRO A 49 -5.55 -15.63 -0.78
CA PRO A 49 -5.22 -15.48 0.63
C PRO A 49 -6.30 -15.96 1.61
N TRP A 50 -7.55 -16.11 1.16
CA TRP A 50 -8.66 -16.65 1.96
C TRP A 50 -8.62 -18.17 2.16
N SER A 51 -7.91 -18.91 1.29
CA SER A 51 -7.81 -20.38 1.36
C SER A 51 -6.43 -20.86 1.81
N ASN A 52 -5.45 -19.96 1.85
CA ASN A 52 -4.06 -20.26 2.18
C ASN A 52 -3.69 -19.78 3.59
N ASP A 53 -2.42 -19.91 3.95
CA ASP A 53 -1.91 -19.53 5.27
C ASP A 53 -1.83 -18.00 5.45
N ILE A 54 -1.77 -17.57 6.73
CA ILE A 54 -1.71 -16.15 7.09
C ILE A 54 -0.49 -15.42 6.48
N LYS A 55 0.62 -16.14 6.23
CA LYS A 55 1.80 -15.55 5.58
C LYS A 55 1.51 -15.18 4.14
N THR A 56 0.80 -16.05 3.40
CA THR A 56 0.33 -15.74 2.05
C THR A 56 -0.62 -14.55 2.07
N ALA A 57 -1.57 -14.50 3.02
CA ALA A 57 -2.48 -13.36 3.18
C ALA A 57 -1.74 -12.03 3.40
N ILE A 58 -0.72 -12.01 4.26
CA ILE A 58 0.11 -10.82 4.50
C ILE A 58 0.97 -10.46 3.28
N SER A 59 1.54 -11.44 2.59
CA SER A 59 2.29 -11.19 1.36
C SER A 59 1.42 -10.61 0.25
N THR A 60 0.18 -11.09 0.11
CA THR A 60 -0.80 -10.52 -0.82
C THR A 60 -1.22 -9.13 -0.36
N LEU A 61 -1.33 -8.91 0.96
CA LEU A 61 -1.71 -7.61 1.53
C LEU A 61 -0.70 -6.55 1.13
N TYR A 62 0.60 -6.88 1.21
CA TYR A 62 1.67 -6.00 0.75
C TYR A 62 1.42 -5.46 -0.68
N PHE A 63 1.11 -6.31 -1.65
CA PHE A 63 0.87 -5.85 -3.03
C PHE A 63 -0.42 -5.05 -3.18
N THR A 64 -1.51 -5.47 -2.52
CA THR A 64 -2.76 -4.70 -2.56
C THR A 64 -2.62 -3.33 -1.88
N THR A 65 -1.86 -3.26 -0.77
CA THR A 65 -1.51 -2.00 -0.10
C THR A 65 -0.64 -1.13 -0.98
N LEU A 66 0.36 -1.71 -1.66
CA LEU A 66 1.25 -0.99 -2.54
C LEU A 66 0.47 -0.32 -3.68
N SER A 67 -0.48 -1.03 -4.27
CA SER A 67 -1.36 -0.51 -5.31
C SER A 67 -2.15 0.71 -4.82
N THR A 68 -2.88 0.57 -3.71
CA THR A 68 -3.64 1.68 -3.13
C THR A 68 -2.73 2.85 -2.71
N PHE A 69 -1.54 2.57 -2.19
CA PHE A 69 -0.57 3.61 -1.84
C PHE A 69 -0.09 4.37 -3.07
N ALA A 70 0.19 3.68 -4.17
CA ALA A 70 0.63 4.29 -5.43
C ALA A 70 -0.45 5.22 -6.00
N ASP A 71 -1.70 4.78 -6.00
CA ASP A 71 -2.84 5.60 -6.42
C ASP A 71 -3.00 6.85 -5.54
N VAL A 72 -2.93 6.69 -4.21
CA VAL A 72 -2.99 7.81 -3.26
C VAL A 72 -1.83 8.77 -3.46
N ALA A 73 -0.62 8.28 -3.72
CA ALA A 73 0.53 9.12 -4.03
C ALA A 73 0.33 9.88 -5.35
N GLY A 74 -0.25 9.25 -6.38
CA GLY A 74 -0.64 9.93 -7.61
C GLY A 74 -1.64 11.06 -7.38
N ILE A 75 -2.68 10.83 -6.58
CA ILE A 75 -3.61 11.91 -6.16
C ILE A 75 -2.86 13.01 -5.42
N PHE A 76 -1.98 12.65 -4.49
CA PHE A 76 -1.25 13.61 -3.66
C PHE A 76 -0.44 14.59 -4.51
N PHE A 77 0.15 14.14 -5.62
CA PHE A 77 0.82 15.03 -6.56
C PHE A 77 -0.12 15.82 -7.46
N ALA A 78 -1.27 15.25 -7.84
CA ALA A 78 -2.31 15.94 -8.61
C ALA A 78 -3.09 16.98 -7.77
N MET A 79 -3.14 16.83 -6.45
CA MET A 79 -3.80 17.76 -5.50
C MET A 79 -3.29 19.20 -5.58
N ALA A 80 -2.08 19.40 -6.14
CA ALA A 80 -1.58 20.74 -6.45
C ALA A 80 -2.41 21.47 -7.53
N TYR A 81 -3.27 20.77 -8.28
CA TYR A 81 -3.93 21.24 -9.51
C TYR A 81 -5.46 21.03 -9.48
N GLN A 82 -6.18 21.66 -8.53
CA GLN A 82 -7.63 21.97 -8.50
C GLN A 82 -8.72 20.87 -8.75
N ASP A 83 -8.42 19.70 -9.34
CA ASP A 83 -9.39 18.70 -9.81
C ASP A 83 -9.33 17.35 -9.03
N GLU A 84 -8.88 17.44 -7.77
CA GLU A 84 -8.59 16.32 -6.84
C GLU A 84 -9.73 15.30 -6.65
N TYR A 85 -10.99 15.74 -6.75
CA TYR A 85 -12.16 14.89 -6.49
C TYR A 85 -12.29 13.73 -7.48
N LYS A 86 -11.94 13.94 -8.76
CA LYS A 86 -12.03 12.89 -9.79
C LYS A 86 -11.02 11.79 -9.52
N PHE A 87 -9.80 12.15 -9.15
CA PHE A 87 -8.75 11.20 -8.77
C PHE A 87 -9.13 10.45 -7.49
N ALA A 88 -9.66 11.15 -6.48
CA ALA A 88 -10.08 10.56 -5.21
C ALA A 88 -11.16 9.48 -5.36
N ILE A 89 -12.19 9.71 -6.19
CA ILE A 89 -13.25 8.73 -6.44
C ILE A 89 -12.68 7.47 -7.08
N VAL A 90 -11.80 7.62 -8.07
CA VAL A 90 -11.14 6.50 -8.76
C VAL A 90 -10.34 5.68 -7.76
N THR A 91 -9.46 6.30 -6.97
CA THR A 91 -8.65 5.58 -6.00
C THR A 91 -9.47 4.89 -4.91
N LEU A 92 -10.57 5.50 -4.45
CA LEU A 92 -11.50 4.86 -3.52
C LEU A 92 -12.06 3.55 -4.12
N ALA A 93 -12.51 3.59 -5.38
CA ALA A 93 -13.01 2.40 -6.06
C ALA A 93 -11.92 1.33 -6.25
N LEU A 94 -10.70 1.75 -6.64
CA LEU A 94 -9.60 0.83 -6.89
C LEU A 94 -8.97 0.27 -5.60
N SER A 95 -9.24 0.85 -4.44
CA SER A 95 -8.77 0.35 -3.14
C SER A 95 -9.51 -0.90 -2.61
N ILE A 96 -10.57 -1.37 -3.30
CA ILE A 96 -11.37 -2.54 -2.88
C ILE A 96 -10.51 -3.80 -2.59
N PRO A 97 -9.55 -4.21 -3.43
CA PRO A 97 -8.71 -5.39 -3.18
C PRO A 97 -7.90 -5.26 -1.89
N PHE A 98 -7.40 -4.05 -1.60
CA PHE A 98 -6.71 -3.74 -0.35
C PHE A 98 -7.64 -3.86 0.84
N ILE A 99 -8.82 -3.23 0.81
CA ILE A 99 -9.78 -3.28 1.92
C ILE A 99 -10.19 -4.73 2.22
N TYR A 100 -10.50 -5.49 1.17
CA TYR A 100 -10.86 -6.90 1.30
C TYR A 100 -9.74 -7.73 1.95
N ASN A 101 -8.51 -7.58 1.46
CA ASN A 101 -7.40 -8.37 1.97
C ASN A 101 -6.94 -7.92 3.36
N LEU A 102 -7.03 -6.62 3.65
CA LEU A 102 -6.79 -6.07 4.98
C LEU A 102 -7.76 -6.67 5.99
N PHE A 103 -9.04 -6.78 5.63
CA PHE A 103 -10.04 -7.42 6.48
C PHE A 103 -9.70 -8.89 6.78
N LEU A 104 -9.26 -9.65 5.77
CA LEU A 104 -8.83 -11.05 5.96
C LEU A 104 -7.67 -11.17 6.95
N VAL A 105 -6.64 -10.35 6.77
CA VAL A 105 -5.46 -10.35 7.65
C VAL A 105 -5.82 -9.91 9.06
N LEU A 106 -6.57 -8.81 9.20
CA LEU A 106 -7.00 -8.30 10.51
C LEU A 106 -7.86 -9.31 11.26
N LYS A 107 -8.78 -10.01 10.59
CA LYS A 107 -9.62 -11.05 11.21
C LYS A 107 -8.78 -12.14 11.90
N SER A 108 -7.64 -12.51 11.33
CA SER A 108 -6.75 -13.55 11.87
C SER A 108 -5.78 -13.02 12.93
N ILE A 109 -5.45 -11.73 12.90
CA ILE A 109 -4.43 -11.10 13.76
C ILE A 109 -5.05 -10.43 14.99
N LEU A 110 -6.24 -9.83 14.89
CA LEU A 110 -6.95 -9.17 15.99
C LEU A 110 -7.00 -10.01 17.27
N PRO A 111 -7.31 -11.32 17.22
CA PRO A 111 -7.36 -12.14 18.43
C PRO A 111 -6.01 -12.31 19.14
N ASN A 112 -4.88 -12.09 18.44
CA ASN A 112 -3.53 -12.38 18.92
C ASN A 112 -2.63 -11.14 19.08
N LEU A 113 -3.19 -9.94 18.89
CA LEU A 113 -2.47 -8.65 18.82
C LEU A 113 -1.67 -8.28 20.08
N ILE A 114 -1.83 -9.04 21.18
CA ILE A 114 -1.13 -8.85 22.46
C ILE A 114 0.28 -9.47 22.44
N LYS A 115 0.62 -10.30 21.44
CA LYS A 115 1.88 -11.04 21.36
C LYS A 115 2.93 -10.31 20.51
N ALA A 116 4.13 -10.07 21.04
CA ALA A 116 5.21 -9.32 20.36
C ALA A 116 5.73 -10.01 19.08
N ASP A 117 5.63 -11.34 19.04
CA ASP A 117 5.96 -12.23 17.92
C ASP A 117 5.09 -12.00 16.66
N ILE A 118 4.03 -11.19 16.77
CA ILE A 118 3.17 -10.84 15.64
C ILE A 118 3.88 -9.95 14.60
N LEU A 119 4.89 -9.18 15.02
CA LEU A 119 5.65 -8.28 14.14
C LEU A 119 6.55 -9.03 13.15
N ASP A 120 6.93 -10.27 13.48
CA ASP A 120 7.71 -11.15 12.59
C ASP A 120 6.85 -11.83 11.51
N ILE A 121 5.51 -11.74 11.58
CA ILE A 121 4.61 -12.47 10.69
C ILE A 121 4.73 -11.93 9.26
N GLY A 122 4.72 -12.86 8.30
CA GLY A 122 4.94 -12.53 6.90
C GLY A 122 6.36 -12.04 6.66
N ASN A 123 7.35 -12.50 7.44
CA ASN A 123 8.76 -12.13 7.23
C ASN A 123 9.02 -10.61 7.30
N GLY A 124 8.42 -9.96 8.31
CA GLY A 124 8.52 -8.51 8.54
C GLY A 124 7.52 -7.65 7.74
N PHE A 125 6.76 -8.23 6.79
CA PHE A 125 5.76 -7.49 6.02
C PHE A 125 4.63 -6.92 6.88
N PHE A 126 4.26 -7.60 7.98
CA PHE A 126 3.25 -7.07 8.89
C PHE A 126 3.73 -5.79 9.58
N ALA A 127 4.97 -5.77 10.08
CA ALA A 127 5.57 -4.57 10.69
C ALA A 127 5.67 -3.41 9.69
N PHE A 128 6.05 -3.68 8.44
CA PHE A 128 6.05 -2.69 7.36
C PHE A 128 4.68 -2.02 7.20
N ILE A 129 3.61 -2.83 7.07
CA ILE A 129 2.25 -2.35 6.85
C ILE A 129 1.76 -1.54 8.06
N LEU A 130 2.04 -2.01 9.28
CA LEU A 130 1.63 -1.34 10.51
C LEU A 130 2.24 0.07 10.59
N VAL A 131 3.53 0.21 10.28
CA VAL A 131 4.22 1.51 10.28
C VAL A 131 3.62 2.45 9.22
N LEU A 132 3.28 1.95 8.03
CA LEU A 132 2.62 2.77 7.00
C LEU A 132 1.22 3.22 7.43
N ILE A 133 0.42 2.34 8.04
CA ILE A 133 -0.92 2.70 8.54
C ILE A 133 -0.81 3.77 9.62
N VAL A 134 0.12 3.63 10.57
CA VAL A 134 0.36 4.63 11.61
C VAL A 134 0.79 5.97 10.99
N GLY A 135 1.70 5.95 10.02
CA GLY A 135 2.13 7.15 9.31
C GLY A 135 1.00 7.85 8.56
N ALA A 136 0.13 7.08 7.90
CA ALA A 136 -1.04 7.60 7.20
C ALA A 136 -2.06 8.25 8.15
N ILE A 137 -2.35 7.60 9.29
CA ILE A 137 -3.25 8.14 10.32
C ILE A 137 -2.66 9.43 10.91
N ILE A 138 -1.37 9.41 11.28
CA ILE A 138 -0.71 10.57 11.89
C ILE A 138 -0.68 11.75 10.91
N GLY A 139 -0.32 11.50 9.65
CA GLY A 139 -0.32 12.53 8.61
C GLY A 139 -1.69 13.15 8.44
N ARG A 140 -2.75 12.33 8.32
CA ARG A 140 -4.11 12.84 8.11
C ARG A 140 -4.70 13.57 9.31
N VAL A 141 -4.46 13.09 10.53
CA VAL A 141 -5.11 13.62 11.74
C VAL A 141 -4.40 14.86 12.27
N PHE A 142 -3.06 14.90 12.19
CA PHE A 142 -2.29 15.91 12.91
C PHE A 142 -1.64 16.96 12.00
N ILE A 143 -1.59 16.74 10.68
CA ILE A 143 -0.94 17.66 9.76
C ILE A 143 -1.92 18.16 8.70
N THR A 144 -2.20 19.46 8.74
CA THR A 144 -3.04 20.16 7.76
C THR A 144 -2.22 20.78 6.61
N ASN A 145 -0.91 20.97 6.79
CA ASN A 145 -0.03 21.57 5.81
C ASN A 145 0.59 20.51 4.87
N PHE A 146 0.32 20.65 3.58
CA PHE A 146 0.84 19.79 2.51
C PHE A 146 2.37 19.62 2.54
N TYR A 147 3.12 20.70 2.73
CA TYR A 147 4.58 20.65 2.74
C TYR A 147 5.15 19.92 3.96
N ALA A 148 4.40 19.84 5.07
CA ALA A 148 4.79 19.07 6.24
C ALA A 148 4.42 17.57 6.11
N LEU A 149 3.45 17.23 5.26
CA LEU A 149 3.08 15.84 4.96
C LEU A 149 4.17 15.12 4.17
N LEU A 150 4.85 15.81 3.25
CA LEU A 150 5.94 15.25 2.44
C LEU A 150 7.06 14.60 3.29
N PRO A 151 7.77 15.34 4.18
CA PRO A 151 8.82 14.76 4.99
C PRO A 151 8.29 13.72 5.99
N LEU A 152 7.05 13.87 6.47
CA LEU A 152 6.42 12.90 7.37
C LEU A 152 6.20 11.56 6.66
N TYR A 153 5.54 11.54 5.50
CA TYR A 153 5.28 10.31 4.75
C TYR A 153 6.56 9.65 4.25
N THR A 154 7.55 10.44 3.80
CA THR A 154 8.87 9.89 3.46
C THR A 154 9.56 9.28 4.68
N GLY A 155 9.50 9.93 5.85
CA GLY A 155 10.04 9.40 7.10
C GLY A 155 9.37 8.08 7.51
N PHE A 156 8.04 7.99 7.43
CA PHE A 156 7.31 6.76 7.73
C PHE A 156 7.58 5.65 6.71
N LEU A 157 7.81 5.98 5.44
CA LEU A 157 8.23 5.01 4.43
C LEU A 157 9.62 4.42 4.79
N ILE A 158 10.58 5.27 5.16
CA ILE A 158 11.91 4.84 5.61
C ILE A 158 11.79 3.95 6.86
N LEU A 159 11.00 4.37 7.86
CA LEU A 159 10.76 3.59 9.07
C LEU A 159 10.09 2.25 8.78
N ALA A 160 9.14 2.22 7.83
CA ALA A 160 8.50 0.98 7.42
C ALA A 160 9.50 0.02 6.79
N ILE A 161 10.39 0.52 5.92
CA ILE A 161 11.48 -0.27 5.31
C ILE A 161 12.44 -0.79 6.39
N ILE A 162 12.81 0.04 7.37
CA ILE A 162 13.65 -0.39 8.50
C ILE A 162 12.94 -1.48 9.30
N ALA A 163 11.66 -1.30 9.62
CA ALA A 163 10.86 -2.29 10.35
C ALA A 163 10.75 -3.61 9.57
N LEU A 164 10.55 -3.55 8.25
CA LEU A 164 10.57 -4.73 7.37
C LEU A 164 11.86 -5.51 7.55
N PHE A 165 13.02 -4.84 7.44
CA PHE A 165 14.32 -5.51 7.54
C PHE A 165 14.64 -6.00 8.95
N TYR A 166 14.20 -5.27 9.99
CA TYR A 166 14.43 -5.64 11.38
C TYR A 166 13.68 -6.92 11.76
N PHE A 167 12.41 -7.04 11.36
CA PHE A 167 11.56 -8.19 11.67
C PHE A 167 11.59 -9.30 10.59
N ARG A 168 12.47 -9.16 9.59
CA ARG A 168 12.71 -10.20 8.59
C ARG A 168 13.51 -11.34 9.25
N LYS A 169 12.97 -12.56 9.24
CA LYS A 169 13.70 -13.74 9.71
C LYS A 169 14.80 -14.06 8.69
N LYS A 170 16.04 -14.17 9.18
CA LYS A 170 17.20 -14.63 8.40
C LYS A 170 17.09 -16.11 8.06
#